data_AF-A0A2N2PBI5-F1
#
_entry.id   AF-A0A2N2PBI5-F1
#
_cell.length_a   1.000
_cell.length_b   1.000
_cell.length_c   1.000
_cell.angle_alpha   90.00
_cell.angle_beta   90.00
_cell.angle_gamma   90.00
#
_symmetry.space_group_name_H-M   'P 1'
#
loop_
_entity.id
_entity.type
_entity.pdbx_description
1 polymer ?
#
loop_
_entity_poly.entity_id
_entity_poly.type
_entity_poly.pdbx_seq_one_letter_code
_entity_poly.pdbx_strand_id
1 'polypeptide(L)'
;MCTSCMMFLKKEVIGESMKEMTLSQSTDIKVRKIMARSHMNANRLEEAVDAYAEILRDYPDDEEVLLVLGNLYLASGDSKTAEKLYRHALELDPENKEIEQQVLLAQSEDTEVQPEPVPTDPEALARLLMRLTGRKVPITEKEMVRAASLLQDILQSTSPAQMVAEHLDDIDNLLPALIEINIRQARADGRGDLAKALQNLQINIAIQLESQKSQAVAQAKSPENLEPVVKPEVPAETQIRFTGRVLVLVPDMYEIPARIAMLVTGLKQLGCKVKISNQFKPEADAVADVMIASNPHLNPQMMENLAAAHAAGVPVILDLDDDFEEMPVTHPEYNQKGLGDPKRGRAYATALLLAKAITVPSRHMGEMLKAAGHRVFYLPEGWSRINRLWSKPSGPRQAVNLGWLGASGQLEDLFEIRRVILRVMREFPETQMVVIGNPQAYRLFDALPANRRMYLPMVGSDEYPYLLGQLDILLAPNRKIPYNNKLSDRVLVEAGVKGLPWIASDIPAYEEWNKGGLIARSPTEWHTYLRQLIMDHEIRVHMGQEGQVKAQTREYQYLAMGWQQIIEKVLVQQTSQSTQTVSIRKTSSLFPMEGVSA
;
A
#
# COMPACT_ATOMS: atom_id res chain seq x y z
N MET A 1 -8.23 -66.28 27.10
CA MET A 1 -8.16 -66.22 25.62
C MET A 1 -8.98 -65.01 25.22
N CYS A 2 -8.45 -63.86 24.81
CA CYS A 2 -7.38 -63.52 23.85
C CYS A 2 -8.08 -62.57 22.84
N THR A 3 -7.61 -61.39 22.45
CA THR A 3 -6.35 -60.65 22.69
C THR A 3 -6.54 -59.23 22.11
N SER A 4 -6.18 -58.18 22.88
CA SER A 4 -5.23 -57.09 22.55
C SER A 4 -5.37 -56.35 21.19
N CYS A 5 -5.58 -55.03 21.12
CA CYS A 5 -4.61 -53.96 21.40
C CYS A 5 -3.24 -54.14 20.72
N MET A 6 -2.97 -53.41 19.62
CA MET A 6 -1.69 -52.70 19.36
C MET A 6 -1.74 -51.86 18.06
N MET A 7 -1.56 -50.55 18.24
CA MET A 7 -0.77 -49.59 17.43
C MET A 7 -0.53 -49.90 15.93
N PHE A 8 -0.89 -48.96 15.04
CA PHE A 8 0.08 -48.01 14.45
C PHE A 8 -0.59 -47.00 13.50
N LEU A 9 -0.09 -45.77 13.58
CA LEU A 9 -0.28 -44.63 12.68
C LEU A 9 -0.03 -44.94 11.19
N LYS A 10 -0.84 -44.33 10.31
CA LYS A 10 -0.47 -43.45 9.16
C LYS A 10 -1.76 -43.01 8.45
N LYS A 11 -2.23 -41.77 8.63
CA LYS A 11 -1.93 -40.54 7.87
C LYS A 11 -2.16 -40.65 6.35
N GLU A 12 -3.04 -39.75 5.91
CA GLU A 12 -3.09 -39.03 4.61
C GLU A 12 -3.80 -39.68 3.41
N VAL A 13 -4.57 -38.80 2.74
CA VAL A 13 -5.01 -38.82 1.32
C VAL A 13 -6.29 -39.58 0.91
N ILE A 14 -7.49 -39.27 1.43
CA ILE A 14 -8.75 -39.52 0.68
C ILE A 14 -9.83 -38.41 0.93
N GLY A 15 -9.43 -37.20 1.33
CA GLY A 15 -10.40 -36.12 1.65
C GLY A 15 -10.61 -35.07 0.54
N GLU A 16 -9.65 -34.90 -0.36
CA GLU A 16 -9.64 -33.78 -1.31
C GLU A 16 -9.82 -34.23 -2.79
N SER A 17 -9.54 -35.49 -3.12
CA SER A 17 -9.68 -35.99 -4.49
C SER A 17 -11.12 -36.27 -4.93
N MET A 18 -12.11 -36.24 -4.01
CA MET A 18 -13.51 -36.52 -4.35
C MET A 18 -14.35 -35.28 -4.69
N LYS A 19 -13.83 -34.06 -4.51
CA LYS A 19 -14.52 -32.82 -4.95
C LYS A 19 -14.08 -32.33 -6.34
N GLU A 20 -12.92 -32.72 -6.82
CA GLU A 20 -12.47 -32.37 -8.18
C GLU A 20 -12.97 -33.35 -9.25
N MET A 21 -13.31 -34.59 -8.87
CA MET A 21 -13.64 -35.66 -9.83
C MET A 21 -15.07 -35.66 -10.39
N THR A 22 -15.90 -34.64 -10.09
CA THR A 22 -17.26 -34.52 -10.67
C THR A 22 -17.54 -33.21 -11.39
N LEU A 23 -16.60 -32.24 -11.42
CA LEU A 23 -16.80 -31.00 -12.19
C LEU A 23 -16.33 -31.11 -13.65
N SER A 24 -15.32 -31.93 -13.96
CA SER A 24 -14.72 -31.95 -15.30
C SER A 24 -15.56 -32.61 -16.40
N GLN A 25 -16.75 -33.14 -16.06
CA GLN A 25 -17.69 -33.77 -17.00
C GLN A 25 -19.12 -33.24 -16.84
N SER A 26 -19.29 -32.06 -16.23
CA SER A 26 -20.61 -31.46 -16.11
C SER A 26 -21.15 -31.08 -17.49
N THR A 27 -22.29 -31.67 -17.88
CA THR A 27 -23.00 -31.31 -19.12
C THR A 27 -23.70 -29.95 -19.03
N ASP A 28 -23.82 -29.37 -17.82
CA ASP A 28 -24.44 -28.07 -17.60
C ASP A 28 -23.52 -26.94 -18.08
N ILE A 29 -23.99 -26.22 -19.11
CA ILE A 29 -23.30 -25.05 -19.70
C ILE A 29 -22.96 -23.99 -18.65
N LYS A 30 -23.80 -23.77 -17.63
CA LYS A 30 -23.54 -22.77 -16.58
C LYS A 30 -22.33 -23.15 -15.74
N VAL A 31 -22.19 -24.44 -15.42
CA VAL A 31 -21.04 -24.96 -14.66
C VAL A 31 -19.77 -24.90 -15.52
N ARG A 32 -19.86 -25.19 -16.82
CA ARG A 32 -18.73 -25.07 -17.75
C ARG A 32 -18.25 -23.63 -17.90
N LYS A 33 -19.16 -22.65 -17.99
CA LYS A 33 -18.81 -21.21 -18.00
C LYS A 33 -18.14 -20.76 -16.70
N ILE A 34 -18.63 -21.22 -15.54
CA ILE A 34 -18.03 -20.90 -14.23
C ILE A 34 -16.60 -21.46 -14.15
N MET A 35 -16.37 -22.67 -14.68
CA MET A 35 -15.05 -23.29 -14.72
C MET A 35 -14.09 -22.51 -15.63
N ALA A 36 -14.50 -22.21 -16.87
CA ALA A 36 -13.73 -21.40 -17.81
C ALA A 36 -13.38 -20.01 -17.24
N ARG A 37 -14.32 -19.36 -16.54
CA ARG A 37 -14.09 -18.10 -15.83
C ARG A 37 -13.14 -18.25 -14.64
N SER A 38 -13.15 -19.39 -13.94
CA SER A 38 -12.18 -19.68 -12.89
C SER A 38 -10.76 -19.82 -13.44
N HIS A 39 -10.57 -20.33 -14.65
CA HIS A 39 -9.25 -20.34 -15.32
C HIS A 39 -8.78 -18.91 -15.63
N MET A 40 -9.67 -18.03 -16.10
CA MET A 40 -9.35 -16.60 -16.29
C MET A 40 -8.95 -15.91 -14.99
N ASN A 41 -9.71 -16.11 -13.90
CA ASN A 41 -9.41 -15.50 -12.59
C ASN A 41 -8.08 -16.00 -11.99
N ALA A 42 -7.65 -17.20 -12.38
CA ALA A 42 -6.36 -17.78 -12.00
C ALA A 42 -5.22 -17.40 -12.97
N ASN A 43 -5.46 -16.49 -13.92
CA ASN A 43 -4.50 -16.05 -14.95
C ASN A 43 -3.98 -17.19 -15.86
N ARG A 44 -4.79 -18.24 -16.05
CA ARG A 44 -4.55 -19.39 -16.93
C ARG A 44 -5.33 -19.21 -18.22
N LEU A 45 -4.77 -18.41 -19.14
CA LEU A 45 -5.50 -17.91 -20.32
C LEU A 45 -5.67 -18.97 -21.41
N GLU A 46 -4.69 -19.85 -21.62
CA GLU A 46 -4.77 -20.93 -22.61
C GLU A 46 -5.88 -21.93 -22.24
N GLU A 47 -5.92 -22.36 -20.99
CA GLU A 47 -6.95 -23.30 -20.51
C GLU A 47 -8.35 -22.67 -20.47
N ALA A 48 -8.43 -21.33 -20.30
CA ALA A 48 -9.70 -20.62 -20.41
C ALA A 48 -10.20 -20.58 -21.86
N VAL A 49 -9.33 -20.32 -22.83
CA VAL A 49 -9.64 -20.33 -24.26
C VAL A 49 -10.12 -21.71 -24.69
N ASP A 50 -9.42 -22.78 -24.29
CA ASP A 50 -9.80 -24.16 -24.59
C ASP A 50 -11.18 -24.51 -24.02
N ALA A 51 -11.43 -24.16 -22.75
CA ALA A 51 -12.72 -24.41 -22.09
C ALA A 51 -13.88 -23.66 -22.75
N TYR A 52 -13.67 -22.42 -23.20
CA TYR A 52 -14.69 -21.65 -23.93
C TYR A 52 -14.90 -22.18 -25.36
N ALA A 53 -13.84 -22.62 -26.04
CA ALA A 53 -13.93 -23.24 -27.36
C ALA A 53 -14.71 -24.57 -27.33
N GLU A 54 -14.56 -25.36 -26.27
CA GLU A 54 -15.38 -26.56 -26.05
C GLU A 54 -16.86 -26.21 -25.86
N ILE A 55 -17.18 -25.11 -25.16
CA ILE A 55 -18.56 -24.66 -25.01
C ILE A 55 -19.15 -24.23 -26.36
N LEU A 56 -18.41 -23.49 -27.19
CA LEU A 56 -18.87 -23.09 -28.53
C LEU A 56 -19.03 -24.27 -29.50
N ARG A 57 -18.35 -25.39 -29.28
CA ARG A 57 -18.57 -26.61 -30.08
C ARG A 57 -19.97 -27.17 -29.87
N ASP A 58 -20.47 -27.14 -28.63
CA ASP A 58 -21.78 -27.67 -28.26
C ASP A 58 -22.89 -26.61 -28.37
N TYR A 59 -22.54 -25.32 -28.18
CA TYR A 59 -23.43 -24.17 -28.18
C TYR A 59 -22.82 -23.04 -29.03
N PRO A 60 -22.87 -23.16 -30.37
CA PRO A 60 -22.17 -22.24 -31.28
C PRO A 60 -22.70 -20.80 -31.25
N ASP A 61 -23.93 -20.61 -30.78
CA ASP A 61 -24.60 -19.31 -30.73
C ASP A 61 -24.72 -18.77 -29.29
N ASP A 62 -23.84 -19.19 -28.38
CA ASP A 62 -23.79 -18.63 -27.04
C ASP A 62 -23.08 -17.26 -27.05
N GLU A 63 -23.88 -16.19 -27.10
CA GLU A 63 -23.43 -14.79 -27.16
C GLU A 63 -22.39 -14.45 -26.07
N GLU A 64 -22.63 -14.85 -24.82
CA GLU A 64 -21.72 -14.57 -23.70
C GLU A 64 -20.34 -15.19 -23.93
N VAL A 65 -20.28 -16.42 -24.46
CA VAL A 65 -19.02 -17.10 -24.73
C VAL A 65 -18.32 -16.53 -25.96
N LEU A 66 -19.06 -16.16 -27.02
CA LEU A 66 -18.52 -15.48 -28.20
C LEU A 66 -17.85 -14.16 -27.81
N LEU A 67 -18.48 -13.36 -26.95
CA LEU A 67 -17.92 -12.11 -26.45
C LEU A 67 -16.69 -12.32 -25.56
N VAL A 68 -16.74 -13.29 -24.64
CA VAL A 68 -15.60 -13.57 -23.75
C VAL A 68 -14.40 -14.06 -24.55
N LEU A 69 -14.61 -14.94 -25.54
CA LEU A 69 -13.53 -15.43 -26.39
C LEU A 69 -12.99 -14.32 -27.31
N GLY A 70 -13.86 -13.46 -27.85
CA GLY A 70 -13.43 -12.28 -28.62
C GLY A 70 -12.55 -11.34 -27.79
N ASN A 71 -12.91 -11.11 -26.52
CA ASN A 71 -12.10 -10.29 -25.60
C ASN A 71 -10.74 -10.91 -25.30
N LEU A 72 -10.69 -12.24 -25.16
CA LEU A 72 -9.43 -12.97 -24.96
C LEU A 72 -8.51 -12.86 -26.18
N TYR A 73 -9.05 -13.02 -27.40
CA TYR A 73 -8.26 -12.88 -28.63
C TYR A 73 -7.79 -11.45 -28.88
N LEU A 74 -8.62 -10.45 -28.53
CA LEU A 74 -8.25 -9.04 -28.61
C LEU A 74 -7.11 -8.73 -27.62
N ALA A 75 -7.21 -9.24 -26.39
CA ALA A 75 -6.14 -9.10 -25.38
C ALA A 75 -4.84 -9.81 -25.77
N SER A 76 -4.90 -10.87 -26.58
CA SER A 76 -3.72 -11.55 -27.14
C SER A 76 -3.17 -10.91 -28.42
N GLY A 77 -3.81 -9.84 -28.91
CA GLY A 77 -3.39 -9.13 -30.13
C GLY A 77 -3.83 -9.78 -31.45
N ASP A 78 -4.73 -10.77 -31.41
CA ASP A 78 -5.36 -11.35 -32.61
C ASP A 78 -6.72 -10.68 -32.86
N SER A 79 -6.64 -9.41 -33.26
CA SER A 79 -7.79 -8.56 -33.55
C SER A 79 -8.68 -9.14 -34.66
N LYS A 80 -8.11 -9.91 -35.60
CA LYS A 80 -8.83 -10.55 -36.71
C LYS A 80 -9.74 -11.69 -36.24
N THR A 81 -9.27 -12.50 -35.30
CA THR A 81 -10.11 -13.56 -34.70
C THR A 81 -11.15 -12.96 -33.77
N ALA A 82 -10.77 -11.94 -32.99
CA ALA A 82 -11.70 -11.20 -32.12
C ALA A 82 -12.86 -10.57 -32.91
N GLU A 83 -12.56 -9.91 -34.04
CA GLU A 83 -13.57 -9.30 -34.90
C GLU A 83 -14.59 -10.32 -35.41
N LYS A 84 -14.13 -11.52 -35.83
CA LYS A 84 -15.03 -12.57 -36.32
C LYS A 84 -16.00 -13.04 -35.24
N LEU A 85 -15.50 -13.22 -34.01
CA LEU A 85 -16.32 -13.64 -32.87
C LEU A 85 -17.33 -12.57 -32.47
N TYR A 86 -16.93 -11.28 -32.49
CA TYR A 86 -17.84 -10.17 -32.22
C TYR A 86 -18.90 -9.98 -33.31
N ARG A 87 -18.55 -10.17 -34.59
CA ARG A 87 -19.53 -10.12 -35.67
C ARG A 87 -20.56 -11.24 -35.55
N HIS A 88 -20.14 -12.45 -35.18
CA HIS A 88 -21.06 -13.55 -34.92
C HIS A 88 -21.97 -13.24 -33.73
N ALA A 89 -21.43 -12.68 -32.63
CA ALA A 89 -22.26 -12.24 -31.51
C ALA A 89 -23.26 -11.11 -31.90
N LEU A 90 -22.85 -10.20 -32.79
CA LEU A 90 -23.71 -9.12 -33.29
C LEU A 90 -24.82 -9.62 -34.23
N GLU A 91 -24.60 -10.73 -34.93
CA GLU A 91 -25.65 -11.39 -35.72
C GLU A 91 -26.75 -11.98 -34.83
N LEU A 92 -26.42 -12.36 -33.58
CA LEU A 92 -27.37 -12.90 -32.61
C LEU A 92 -28.18 -11.80 -31.92
N ASP A 93 -27.57 -10.65 -31.63
CA ASP A 93 -28.24 -9.44 -31.12
C ASP A 93 -27.81 -8.16 -31.86
N PRO A 94 -28.47 -7.85 -33.00
CA PRO A 94 -28.10 -6.72 -33.85
C PRO A 94 -28.31 -5.33 -33.24
N GLU A 95 -29.10 -5.21 -32.16
CA GLU A 95 -29.32 -3.92 -31.48
C GLU A 95 -28.37 -3.68 -30.32
N ASN A 96 -27.48 -4.66 -30.03
CA ASN A 96 -26.53 -4.57 -28.95
C ASN A 96 -25.35 -3.65 -29.30
N LYS A 97 -25.50 -2.38 -28.90
CA LYS A 97 -24.47 -1.34 -29.06
C LYS A 97 -23.15 -1.67 -28.38
N GLU A 98 -23.14 -2.55 -27.38
CA GLU A 98 -21.91 -3.00 -26.72
C GLU A 98 -21.11 -3.90 -27.68
N ILE A 99 -21.77 -4.84 -28.36
CA ILE A 99 -21.13 -5.73 -29.33
C ILE A 99 -20.67 -4.94 -30.57
N GLU A 100 -21.49 -3.99 -31.04
CA GLU A 100 -21.14 -3.08 -32.13
C GLU A 100 -19.83 -2.30 -31.83
N GLN A 101 -19.65 -1.84 -30.59
CA GLN A 101 -18.42 -1.18 -30.15
C GLN A 101 -17.22 -2.13 -30.12
N GLN A 102 -17.41 -3.40 -29.74
CA GLN A 102 -16.33 -4.40 -29.74
C GLN A 102 -15.87 -4.75 -31.17
N VAL A 103 -16.79 -4.81 -32.14
CA VAL A 103 -16.44 -4.96 -33.57
C VAL A 103 -15.59 -3.78 -34.07
N LEU A 104 -16.00 -2.55 -33.73
CA LEU A 104 -15.27 -1.34 -34.14
C LEU A 104 -13.88 -1.26 -33.51
N LEU A 105 -13.75 -1.66 -32.24
CA LEU A 105 -12.49 -1.73 -31.53
C LEU A 105 -11.52 -2.70 -32.22
N ALA A 106 -11.97 -3.92 -32.52
CA ALA A 106 -11.17 -4.92 -33.22
C ALA A 106 -10.74 -4.46 -34.64
N GLN A 107 -11.57 -3.70 -35.35
CA GLN A 107 -11.25 -3.13 -36.68
C GLN A 107 -10.22 -2.00 -36.60
N SER A 108 -10.25 -1.18 -35.55
CA SER A 108 -9.37 -0.02 -35.42
C SER A 108 -7.90 -0.39 -35.22
N GLU A 109 -7.63 -1.57 -34.66
CA GLU A 109 -6.28 -2.09 -34.42
C GLU A 109 -5.57 -2.59 -35.71
N ASP A 110 -6.28 -2.77 -36.84
CA ASP A 110 -5.72 -3.27 -38.12
C ASP A 110 -5.39 -2.13 -39.13
N THR A 111 -5.41 -0.85 -38.71
CA THR A 111 -5.13 0.29 -39.62
C THR A 111 -3.63 0.61 -39.67
N GLU A 112 -2.89 -0.10 -40.53
CA GLU A 112 -1.50 0.20 -40.88
C GLU A 112 -1.36 1.56 -41.63
N VAL A 113 -0.48 2.43 -41.14
CA VAL A 113 -0.01 3.66 -41.84
C VAL A 113 1.23 3.31 -42.67
N GLN A 114 1.24 3.70 -43.96
CA GLN A 114 2.37 3.47 -44.87
C GLN A 114 3.65 4.21 -44.45
N PRO A 115 4.85 3.61 -44.60
CA PRO A 115 6.11 4.23 -44.22
C PRO A 115 6.64 5.19 -45.30
N GLU A 116 6.98 6.42 -44.91
CA GLU A 116 7.93 7.25 -45.67
C GLU A 116 9.34 6.66 -45.56
N PRO A 117 10.17 6.74 -46.62
CA PRO A 117 11.51 6.16 -46.62
C PRO A 117 12.45 6.99 -45.74
N VAL A 118 12.86 6.38 -44.62
CA VAL A 118 13.93 6.87 -43.75
C VAL A 118 15.29 6.70 -44.45
N PRO A 119 16.24 7.65 -44.35
CA PRO A 119 17.54 7.53 -45.01
C PRO A 119 18.31 6.30 -44.50
N THR A 120 18.66 5.39 -45.41
CA THR A 120 19.26 4.07 -45.12
C THR A 120 20.79 4.05 -45.14
N ASP A 121 21.46 5.20 -45.21
CA ASP A 121 22.91 5.26 -45.10
C ASP A 121 23.34 5.35 -43.61
N PRO A 122 24.13 4.37 -43.10
CA PRO A 122 24.67 4.37 -41.74
C PRO A 122 25.40 5.67 -41.37
N GLU A 123 26.02 6.34 -42.35
CA GLU A 123 26.79 7.55 -42.12
C GLU A 123 25.90 8.80 -42.01
N ALA A 124 24.73 8.80 -42.66
CA ALA A 124 23.69 9.83 -42.48
C ALA A 124 22.97 9.67 -41.13
N LEU A 125 22.70 8.44 -40.71
CA LEU A 125 22.12 8.12 -39.40
C LEU A 125 23.10 8.46 -38.26
N ALA A 126 24.39 8.18 -38.42
CA ALA A 126 25.43 8.55 -37.47
C ALA A 126 25.60 10.07 -37.34
N ARG A 127 25.56 10.81 -38.45
CA ARG A 127 25.62 12.30 -38.45
C ARG A 127 24.39 12.93 -37.79
N LEU A 128 23.21 12.36 -37.99
CA LEU A 128 21.96 12.78 -37.35
C LEU A 128 22.01 12.53 -35.83
N LEU A 129 22.46 11.34 -35.42
CA LEU A 129 22.64 10.98 -34.01
C LEU A 129 23.73 11.81 -33.32
N MET A 130 24.84 12.12 -34.02
CA MET A 130 25.91 13.00 -33.52
C MET A 130 25.45 14.44 -33.30
N ARG A 131 24.58 14.98 -34.18
CA ARG A 131 23.97 16.31 -34.02
C ARG A 131 22.99 16.38 -32.85
N LEU A 132 22.29 15.29 -32.57
CA LEU A 132 21.22 15.25 -31.56
C LEU A 132 21.72 14.94 -30.14
N THR A 133 22.88 14.28 -30.00
CA THR A 133 23.31 13.73 -28.69
C THR A 133 24.63 14.28 -28.14
N GLY A 134 25.44 15.01 -28.91
CA GLY A 134 26.64 15.70 -28.38
C GLY A 134 27.76 14.84 -27.78
N ARG A 135 27.68 13.50 -27.84
CA ARG A 135 28.63 12.56 -27.22
C ARG A 135 29.73 12.10 -28.19
N LYS A 136 30.99 12.02 -27.73
CA LYS A 136 32.20 11.90 -28.59
C LYS A 136 32.78 10.50 -28.84
N VAL A 137 32.34 9.39 -28.22
CA VAL A 137 32.96 8.05 -28.41
C VAL A 137 31.93 6.89 -28.37
N PRO A 138 32.01 5.87 -29.27
CA PRO A 138 31.16 4.66 -29.23
C PRO A 138 31.61 3.62 -28.18
N ILE A 139 30.68 2.76 -27.73
CA ILE A 139 30.93 1.64 -26.79
C ILE A 139 31.91 0.63 -27.39
N THR A 140 32.92 0.22 -26.63
CA THR A 140 34.00 -0.65 -27.12
C THR A 140 33.76 -2.13 -26.84
N GLU A 141 34.34 -3.00 -27.67
CA GLU A 141 34.27 -4.46 -27.50
C GLU A 141 34.89 -4.95 -26.17
N LYS A 142 35.89 -4.22 -25.67
CA LYS A 142 36.52 -4.48 -24.38
C LYS A 142 35.59 -4.26 -23.19
N GLU A 143 34.68 -3.27 -23.28
CA GLU A 143 33.67 -3.00 -22.25
C GLU A 143 32.58 -4.08 -22.23
N MET A 144 32.18 -4.58 -23.40
CA MET A 144 31.23 -5.69 -23.51
C MET A 144 31.78 -6.98 -22.88
N VAL A 145 33.05 -7.32 -23.16
CA VAL A 145 33.68 -8.51 -22.56
C VAL A 145 33.77 -8.40 -21.03
N ARG A 146 34.12 -7.22 -20.51
CA ARG A 146 34.19 -6.98 -19.06
C ARG A 146 32.82 -7.12 -18.38
N ALA A 147 31.79 -6.60 -19.03
CA ALA A 147 30.41 -6.67 -18.56
C ALA A 147 29.87 -8.11 -18.51
N ALA A 148 30.15 -8.90 -19.55
CA ALA A 148 29.79 -10.31 -19.60
C ALA A 148 30.50 -11.14 -18.53
N SER A 149 31.81 -10.90 -18.30
CA SER A 149 32.58 -11.60 -17.25
C SER A 149 32.02 -11.33 -15.85
N LEU A 150 31.71 -10.07 -15.52
CA LEU A 150 31.17 -9.70 -14.22
C LEU A 150 29.81 -10.38 -13.93
N LEU A 151 28.92 -10.43 -14.94
CA LEU A 151 27.65 -11.16 -14.82
C LEU A 151 27.87 -12.66 -14.58
N GLN A 152 28.84 -13.25 -15.26
CA GLN A 152 29.15 -14.66 -15.11
C GLN A 152 29.69 -14.98 -13.72
N ASP A 153 30.53 -14.11 -13.16
CA ASP A 153 31.06 -14.24 -11.79
C ASP A 153 29.94 -14.13 -10.74
N ILE A 154 28.97 -13.23 -10.93
CA ILE A 154 27.78 -13.09 -10.07
C ILE A 154 26.91 -14.35 -10.09
N LEU A 155 26.67 -14.92 -11.27
CA LEU A 155 25.83 -16.11 -11.43
C LEU A 155 26.48 -17.38 -10.86
N GLN A 156 27.81 -17.42 -10.75
CA GLN A 156 28.57 -18.55 -10.21
C GLN A 156 28.89 -18.42 -8.71
N SER A 157 28.53 -17.30 -8.09
CA SER A 157 28.76 -17.04 -6.67
C SER A 157 27.86 -17.85 -5.75
N THR A 158 28.39 -18.27 -4.60
CA THR A 158 27.61 -18.87 -3.51
C THR A 158 26.73 -17.85 -2.76
N SER A 159 26.93 -16.55 -2.99
CA SER A 159 26.08 -15.46 -2.47
C SER A 159 25.94 -14.32 -3.50
N PRO A 160 25.04 -14.47 -4.50
CA PRO A 160 24.89 -13.50 -5.58
C PRO A 160 24.45 -12.10 -5.11
N ALA A 161 23.56 -12.03 -4.12
CA ALA A 161 23.06 -10.75 -3.59
C ALA A 161 24.15 -9.89 -2.93
N GLN A 162 25.12 -10.53 -2.27
CA GLN A 162 26.26 -9.83 -1.67
C GLN A 162 27.25 -9.37 -2.74
N MET A 163 27.52 -10.20 -3.75
CA MET A 163 28.43 -9.84 -4.85
C MET A 163 27.90 -8.67 -5.69
N VAL A 164 26.58 -8.62 -5.92
CA VAL A 164 25.91 -7.48 -6.56
C VAL A 164 26.06 -6.21 -5.72
N ALA A 165 25.88 -6.31 -4.39
CA ALA A 165 26.02 -5.16 -3.50
C ALA A 165 27.46 -4.60 -3.44
N GLU A 166 28.47 -5.47 -3.57
CA GLU A 166 29.89 -5.08 -3.56
C GLU A 166 30.36 -4.48 -4.91
N HIS A 167 29.71 -4.80 -6.03
CA HIS A 167 30.10 -4.36 -7.38
C HIS A 167 29.08 -3.40 -8.04
N LEU A 168 28.23 -2.76 -7.25
CA LEU A 168 27.13 -1.93 -7.75
C LEU A 168 27.62 -0.80 -8.68
N ASP A 169 28.72 -0.14 -8.32
CA ASP A 169 29.31 0.95 -9.10
C ASP A 169 29.92 0.45 -10.43
N ASP A 170 30.49 -0.75 -10.45
CA ASP A 170 31.02 -1.37 -11.67
C ASP A 170 29.89 -1.81 -12.61
N ILE A 171 28.78 -2.30 -12.05
CA ILE A 171 27.57 -2.67 -12.79
C ILE A 171 26.95 -1.44 -13.45
N ASP A 172 26.82 -0.32 -12.73
CA ASP A 172 26.27 0.93 -13.28
C ASP A 172 27.11 1.47 -14.44
N ASN A 173 28.44 1.35 -14.36
CA ASN A 173 29.35 1.76 -15.42
C ASN A 173 29.32 0.84 -16.66
N LEU A 174 29.03 -0.46 -16.46
CA LEU A 174 28.98 -1.47 -17.53
C LEU A 174 27.57 -1.74 -18.06
N LEU A 175 26.54 -1.17 -17.43
CA LEU A 175 25.13 -1.32 -17.79
C LEU A 175 24.83 -0.99 -19.27
N PRO A 176 25.41 0.06 -19.88
CA PRO A 176 25.21 0.33 -21.30
C PRO A 176 25.75 -0.78 -22.21
N ALA A 177 26.86 -1.41 -21.82
CA ALA A 177 27.47 -2.52 -22.54
C ALA A 177 26.68 -3.84 -22.36
N LEU A 178 26.07 -4.04 -21.18
CA LEU A 178 25.14 -5.16 -20.94
C LEU A 178 23.87 -5.07 -21.79
N ILE A 179 23.31 -3.87 -21.91
CA ILE A 179 22.14 -3.65 -22.76
C ILE A 179 22.49 -3.84 -24.23
N GLU A 180 23.68 -3.38 -24.65
CA GLU A 180 24.19 -3.59 -26.01
C GLU A 180 24.32 -5.09 -26.37
N ILE A 181 24.83 -5.91 -25.44
CA ILE A 181 24.91 -7.37 -25.62
C ILE A 181 23.50 -7.96 -25.82
N ASN A 182 22.52 -7.56 -25.00
CA ASN A 182 21.15 -8.04 -25.10
C ASN A 182 20.45 -7.58 -26.39
N ILE A 183 20.74 -6.37 -26.89
CA ILE A 183 20.24 -5.88 -28.19
C ILE A 183 20.78 -6.75 -29.32
N ARG A 184 22.09 -7.06 -29.32
CA ARG A 184 22.72 -7.90 -30.34
C ARG A 184 22.15 -9.32 -30.33
N GLN A 185 21.95 -9.88 -29.15
CA GLN A 185 21.37 -11.20 -28.98
C GLN A 185 19.89 -11.22 -29.42
N ALA A 186 19.08 -10.23 -29.03
CA ALA A 186 17.69 -10.12 -29.48
C ALA A 186 17.57 -10.00 -31.01
N ARG A 187 18.50 -9.30 -31.67
CA ARG A 187 18.56 -9.23 -33.14
C ARG A 187 18.98 -10.55 -33.78
N ALA A 188 19.95 -11.26 -33.21
CA ALA A 188 20.37 -12.57 -33.68
C ALA A 188 19.24 -13.63 -33.52
N ASP A 189 18.44 -13.50 -32.47
CA ASP A 189 17.27 -14.34 -32.19
C ASP A 189 16.03 -13.99 -33.05
N GLY A 190 16.13 -13.01 -33.97
CA GLY A 190 15.01 -12.56 -34.79
C GLY A 190 13.93 -11.77 -34.03
N ARG A 191 14.17 -11.39 -32.77
CA ARG A 191 13.23 -10.61 -31.93
C ARG A 191 13.44 -9.11 -32.12
N GLY A 192 13.03 -8.60 -33.28
CA GLY A 192 13.20 -7.20 -33.68
C GLY A 192 12.55 -6.18 -32.72
N ASP A 193 11.39 -6.51 -32.15
CA ASP A 193 10.67 -5.61 -31.24
C ASP A 193 11.33 -5.50 -29.87
N LEU A 194 11.87 -6.61 -29.37
CA LEU A 194 12.68 -6.64 -28.15
C LEU A 194 13.97 -5.84 -28.35
N ALA A 195 14.63 -5.99 -29.50
CA ALA A 195 15.81 -5.21 -29.83
C ALA A 195 15.53 -3.70 -29.89
N LYS A 196 14.39 -3.28 -30.46
CA LYS A 196 13.95 -1.88 -30.47
C LYS A 196 13.65 -1.37 -29.06
N ALA A 197 12.96 -2.15 -28.23
CA ALA A 197 12.66 -1.78 -26.84
C ALA A 197 13.95 -1.60 -26.01
N LEU A 198 14.90 -2.52 -26.15
CA LEU A 198 16.19 -2.45 -25.48
C LEU A 198 17.05 -1.28 -26.00
N GLN A 199 16.97 -0.95 -27.29
CA GLN A 199 17.66 0.20 -27.88
C GLN A 199 17.08 1.54 -27.37
N ASN A 200 15.76 1.64 -27.22
CA ASN A 200 15.12 2.80 -26.60
C ASN A 200 15.50 2.94 -25.12
N LEU A 201 15.57 1.83 -24.39
CA LEU A 201 16.05 1.81 -23.00
C LEU A 201 17.51 2.28 -22.90
N GLN A 202 18.38 1.83 -23.81
CA GLN A 202 19.78 2.24 -23.88
C GLN A 202 19.93 3.75 -24.11
N ILE A 203 19.12 4.33 -25.01
CA ILE A 203 19.09 5.79 -25.28
C ILE A 203 18.68 6.56 -24.02
N ASN A 204 17.62 6.12 -23.34
CA ASN A 204 17.14 6.76 -22.12
C ASN A 204 18.19 6.73 -20.99
N ILE A 205 18.86 5.60 -20.80
CA ILE A 205 19.92 5.45 -19.79
C ILE A 205 21.16 6.28 -20.16
N ALA A 206 21.52 6.34 -21.45
CA ALA A 206 22.64 7.14 -21.92
C ALA A 206 22.44 8.63 -21.63
N ILE A 207 21.22 9.15 -21.83
CA ILE A 207 20.82 10.53 -21.52
C ILE A 207 20.88 10.80 -20.00
N GLN A 208 20.41 9.84 -19.18
CA GLN A 208 20.46 9.96 -17.72
C GLN A 208 21.90 10.01 -17.18
N LEU A 209 22.79 9.17 -17.70
CA LEU A 209 24.21 9.12 -17.28
C LEU A 209 25.00 10.38 -17.69
N GLU A 210 24.63 11.07 -18.77
CA GLU A 210 25.23 12.38 -19.11
C GLU A 210 24.79 13.49 -18.15
N SER A 211 23.50 13.51 -17.79
CA SER A 211 22.98 14.50 -16.84
C SER A 211 23.67 14.42 -15.47
N GLN A 212 24.03 13.21 -15.02
CA GLN A 212 24.77 12.98 -13.79
C GLN A 212 26.22 13.46 -13.86
N LYS A 213 26.91 13.27 -15.00
CA LYS A 213 28.28 13.77 -15.20
C LYS A 213 28.34 15.29 -15.29
N SER A 214 27.33 15.94 -15.86
CA SER A 214 27.21 17.40 -15.87
C SER A 214 26.92 17.99 -14.48
N GLN A 215 26.23 17.25 -13.61
CA GLN A 215 25.98 17.65 -12.21
C GLN A 215 27.21 17.47 -11.30
N ALA A 216 28.04 16.45 -11.54
CA ALA A 216 29.29 16.23 -10.79
C ALA A 216 30.33 17.36 -11.00
N VAL A 217 30.30 18.04 -12.15
CA VAL A 217 31.17 19.20 -12.43
C VAL A 217 30.58 20.51 -11.85
N ALA A 218 29.27 20.58 -11.64
CA ALA A 218 28.59 21.73 -11.04
C ALA A 218 28.60 21.73 -9.50
N GLN A 219 28.75 20.56 -8.85
CA GLN A 219 28.84 20.42 -7.39
C GLN A 219 30.23 20.73 -6.81
N ALA A 220 31.21 21.10 -7.62
CA ALA A 220 32.56 21.50 -7.17
C ALA A 220 32.66 22.96 -6.66
N LYS A 221 31.52 23.65 -6.46
CA LYS A 221 31.48 24.94 -5.76
C LYS A 221 30.51 24.85 -4.58
N SER A 222 31.10 24.66 -3.40
CA SER A 222 30.45 24.63 -2.09
C SER A 222 29.61 25.89 -1.84
N PRO A 223 28.50 25.77 -1.09
CA PRO A 223 28.10 26.76 -0.11
C PRO A 223 28.41 26.21 1.28
N GLU A 224 29.49 26.72 1.87
CA GLU A 224 29.59 26.85 3.32
C GLU A 224 28.47 27.79 3.80
N ASN A 225 27.93 27.52 5.00
CA ASN A 225 26.85 28.22 5.71
C ASN A 225 25.43 27.68 5.47
N LEU A 226 25.17 26.48 6.00
CA LEU A 226 23.88 26.17 6.61
C LEU A 226 24.06 26.29 8.13
N GLU A 227 23.39 27.26 8.73
CA GLU A 227 23.35 27.45 10.18
C GLU A 227 22.80 26.18 10.86
N PRO A 228 23.31 25.82 12.06
CA PRO A 228 22.86 24.63 12.77
C PRO A 228 21.39 24.78 13.17
N VAL A 229 20.56 23.88 12.65
CA VAL A 229 19.18 23.68 13.06
C VAL A 229 19.12 23.54 14.59
N VAL A 230 18.45 24.48 15.24
CA VAL A 230 18.21 24.51 16.68
C VAL A 230 17.52 23.20 17.09
N LYS A 231 18.24 22.35 17.82
CA LYS A 231 17.65 21.20 18.52
C LYS A 231 16.69 21.76 19.58
N PRO A 232 15.42 21.31 19.62
CA PRO A 232 14.60 21.59 20.79
C PRO A 232 15.24 20.92 21.99
N GLU A 233 15.62 21.72 23.00
CA GLU A 233 16.10 21.21 24.28
C GLU A 233 15.01 20.32 24.90
N VAL A 234 15.30 19.03 25.03
CA VAL A 234 14.49 18.10 25.83
C VAL A 234 14.80 18.40 27.29
N PRO A 235 13.83 18.79 28.13
CA PRO A 235 14.09 18.98 29.56
C PRO A 235 14.59 17.68 30.17
N ALA A 236 15.77 17.73 30.77
CA ALA A 236 16.34 16.64 31.54
C ALA A 236 15.62 16.56 32.89
N GLU A 237 14.45 15.92 32.91
CA GLU A 237 13.88 15.39 34.15
C GLU A 237 14.12 13.89 34.23
N THR A 238 14.86 13.51 35.26
CA THR A 238 15.22 12.16 35.68
C THR A 238 13.98 11.42 36.20
N GLN A 239 13.00 11.18 35.32
CA GLN A 239 11.90 10.26 35.58
C GLN A 239 12.38 8.86 35.25
N ILE A 240 12.26 7.92 36.20
CA ILE A 240 12.46 6.49 35.94
C ILE A 240 11.43 6.08 34.90
N ARG A 241 11.89 5.86 33.66
CA ARG A 241 11.02 5.49 32.54
C ARG A 241 10.78 3.99 32.50
N PHE A 242 9.58 3.56 32.10
CA PHE A 242 9.18 2.16 32.04
C PHE A 242 10.05 1.37 31.05
N THR A 243 10.70 0.31 31.53
CA THR A 243 11.53 -0.61 30.73
C THR A 243 11.09 -2.07 30.91
N GLY A 244 9.81 -2.27 31.26
CA GLY A 244 9.25 -3.57 31.56
C GLY A 244 8.99 -4.46 30.35
N ARG A 245 8.24 -5.52 30.57
CA ARG A 245 7.83 -6.52 29.59
C ARG A 245 6.50 -6.14 28.97
N VAL A 246 6.50 -6.00 27.65
CA VAL A 246 5.31 -5.66 26.87
C VAL A 246 4.97 -6.84 25.97
N LEU A 247 3.76 -7.36 26.10
CA LEU A 247 3.21 -8.30 25.13
C LEU A 247 2.37 -7.52 24.12
N VAL A 248 2.70 -7.62 22.85
CA VAL A 248 1.91 -7.07 21.75
C VAL A 248 1.14 -8.22 21.11
N LEU A 249 -0.18 -8.10 21.11
CA LEU A 249 -1.10 -9.08 20.56
C LEU A 249 -1.68 -8.55 19.24
N VAL A 250 -1.48 -9.29 18.15
CA VAL A 250 -1.96 -8.95 16.80
C VAL A 250 -2.82 -10.09 16.22
N PRO A 251 -3.83 -9.79 15.38
CA PRO A 251 -4.72 -10.81 14.82
C PRO A 251 -4.02 -11.71 13.82
N ASP A 252 -3.07 -11.16 13.05
CA ASP A 252 -2.26 -11.88 12.08
C ASP A 252 -0.77 -11.52 12.29
N MET A 253 0.09 -12.55 12.32
CA MET A 253 1.54 -12.39 12.46
C MET A 253 2.23 -12.03 11.14
N TYR A 254 1.57 -12.25 10.00
CA TYR A 254 2.07 -11.93 8.66
C TYR A 254 1.69 -10.52 8.22
N GLU A 255 0.61 -9.97 8.79
CA GLU A 255 0.12 -8.62 8.49
C GLU A 255 0.13 -7.75 9.76
N ILE A 256 1.33 -7.28 10.13
CA ILE A 256 1.49 -6.39 11.28
C ILE A 256 1.26 -4.93 10.83
N PRO A 257 0.29 -4.20 11.42
CA PRO A 257 0.06 -2.80 11.06
C PRO A 257 1.33 -1.95 11.26
N ALA A 258 1.60 -1.02 10.34
CA ALA A 258 2.80 -0.18 10.39
C ALA A 258 2.95 0.56 11.73
N ARG A 259 1.84 1.05 12.29
CA ARG A 259 1.76 1.66 13.63
C ARG A 259 2.32 0.74 14.73
N ILE A 260 1.98 -0.55 14.68
CA ILE A 260 2.42 -1.55 15.65
C ILE A 260 3.89 -1.93 15.42
N ALA A 261 4.32 -2.08 14.16
CA ALA A 261 5.72 -2.35 13.84
C ALA A 261 6.64 -1.23 14.37
N MET A 262 6.22 0.03 14.20
CA MET A 262 6.93 1.19 14.73
C MET A 262 6.92 1.24 16.26
N LEU A 263 5.78 0.96 16.89
CA LEU A 263 5.66 0.84 18.35
C LEU A 263 6.66 -0.18 18.90
N VAL A 264 6.69 -1.38 18.34
CA VAL A 264 7.56 -2.47 18.83
C VAL A 264 9.01 -2.06 18.71
N THR A 265 9.39 -1.50 17.56
CA THR A 265 10.75 -1.04 17.31
C THR A 265 11.15 0.06 18.29
N GLY A 266 10.28 1.05 18.50
CA GLY A 266 10.50 2.16 19.43
C GLY A 266 10.64 1.71 20.88
N LEU A 267 9.71 0.88 21.37
CA LEU A 267 9.75 0.39 22.75
C LEU A 267 10.99 -0.47 23.03
N LYS A 268 11.43 -1.30 22.08
CA LYS A 268 12.69 -2.05 22.19
C LYS A 268 13.90 -1.11 22.33
N GLN A 269 13.95 -0.02 21.56
CA GLN A 269 15.02 0.97 21.66
C GLN A 269 15.01 1.74 22.98
N LEU A 270 13.83 1.94 23.57
CA LEU A 270 13.69 2.51 24.91
C LEU A 270 14.01 1.50 26.04
N GLY A 271 14.45 0.28 25.71
CA GLY A 271 14.87 -0.74 26.67
C GLY A 271 13.75 -1.67 27.16
N CYS A 272 12.55 -1.60 26.60
CA CYS A 272 11.46 -2.52 26.95
C CYS A 272 11.70 -3.91 26.35
N LYS A 273 11.27 -4.95 27.07
CA LYS A 273 11.28 -6.33 26.58
C LYS A 273 9.96 -6.61 25.86
N VAL A 274 9.96 -6.44 24.53
CA VAL A 274 8.74 -6.56 23.72
C VAL A 274 8.65 -7.94 23.03
N LYS A 275 7.55 -8.66 23.27
CA LYS A 275 7.18 -9.90 22.56
C LYS A 275 5.95 -9.62 21.69
N ILE A 276 5.97 -10.03 20.42
CA ILE A 276 4.78 -10.03 19.56
C ILE A 276 4.22 -11.46 19.49
N SER A 277 2.91 -11.60 19.55
CA SER A 277 2.21 -12.89 19.43
C SER A 277 0.80 -12.69 18.86
N ASN A 278 0.20 -13.76 18.34
CA ASN A 278 -1.24 -13.81 18.05
C ASN A 278 -2.03 -14.59 19.12
N GLN A 279 -1.35 -15.13 20.13
CA GLN A 279 -1.94 -15.89 21.22
C GLN A 279 -1.35 -15.47 22.57
N PHE A 280 -2.18 -15.51 23.62
CA PHE A 280 -1.74 -15.34 25.00
C PHE A 280 -1.64 -16.70 25.67
N LYS A 281 -0.46 -17.05 26.18
CA LYS A 281 -0.22 -18.31 26.90
C LYS A 281 -0.06 -18.03 28.39
N PRO A 282 -1.06 -18.29 29.25
CA PRO A 282 -1.02 -17.89 30.67
C PRO A 282 0.26 -18.30 31.40
N GLU A 283 0.75 -19.52 31.17
CA GLU A 283 1.96 -20.05 31.85
C GLU A 283 3.24 -19.27 31.50
N ALA A 284 3.33 -18.73 30.29
CA ALA A 284 4.54 -18.06 29.78
C ALA A 284 4.41 -16.53 29.72
N ASP A 285 3.19 -16.03 29.52
CA ASP A 285 2.91 -14.62 29.19
C ASP A 285 2.32 -13.83 30.35
N ALA A 286 1.86 -14.48 31.42
CA ALA A 286 1.37 -13.79 32.63
C ALA A 286 2.46 -12.96 33.34
N VAL A 287 3.73 -13.16 32.97
CA VAL A 287 4.86 -12.38 33.47
C VAL A 287 5.03 -11.03 32.78
N ALA A 288 4.19 -10.70 31.80
CA ALA A 288 4.16 -9.39 31.13
C ALA A 288 3.58 -8.31 32.06
N ASP A 289 4.19 -7.12 32.05
CA ASP A 289 3.71 -5.99 32.84
C ASP A 289 2.47 -5.36 32.20
N VAL A 290 2.37 -5.42 30.87
CA VAL A 290 1.23 -4.90 30.09
C VAL A 290 1.05 -5.68 28.79
N MET A 291 -0.20 -5.81 28.35
CA MET A 291 -0.55 -6.29 27.02
C MET A 291 -1.10 -5.15 26.16
N ILE A 292 -0.61 -4.98 24.94
CA ILE A 292 -1.16 -4.09 23.92
C ILE A 292 -1.81 -4.96 22.85
N ALA A 293 -3.14 -4.89 22.71
CA ALA A 293 -3.89 -5.64 21.72
C ALA A 293 -4.31 -4.72 20.56
N SER A 294 -3.77 -4.97 19.36
CA SER A 294 -4.10 -4.20 18.16
C SER A 294 -5.28 -4.86 17.44
N ASN A 295 -6.38 -4.12 17.25
CA ASN A 295 -7.56 -4.58 16.51
C ASN A 295 -7.98 -6.05 16.78
N PRO A 296 -8.04 -6.51 18.04
CA PRO A 296 -8.25 -7.92 18.34
C PRO A 296 -9.60 -8.46 17.89
N HIS A 297 -10.56 -7.58 17.58
CA HIS A 297 -11.86 -7.96 17.04
C HIS A 297 -11.77 -8.60 15.65
N LEU A 298 -10.72 -8.29 14.86
CA LEU A 298 -10.50 -8.88 13.53
C LEU A 298 -10.33 -10.39 13.59
N ASN A 299 -9.85 -10.92 14.71
CA ASN A 299 -9.85 -12.35 15.00
C ASN A 299 -10.63 -12.60 16.31
N PRO A 300 -11.94 -12.93 16.24
CA PRO A 300 -12.79 -13.11 17.43
C PRO A 300 -12.28 -14.12 18.45
N GLN A 301 -11.43 -15.08 18.06
CA GLN A 301 -10.81 -16.05 18.97
C GLN A 301 -9.88 -15.36 19.99
N MET A 302 -9.38 -14.16 19.69
CA MET A 302 -8.54 -13.39 20.59
C MET A 302 -9.27 -12.91 21.84
N MET A 303 -10.60 -12.97 21.90
CA MET A 303 -11.33 -12.61 23.13
C MET A 303 -10.98 -13.54 24.29
N GLU A 304 -10.70 -14.81 24.01
CA GLU A 304 -10.20 -15.76 25.01
C GLU A 304 -8.82 -15.33 25.54
N ASN A 305 -7.95 -14.83 24.66
CA ASN A 305 -6.64 -14.30 25.04
C ASN A 305 -6.76 -13.06 25.94
N LEU A 306 -7.66 -12.13 25.61
CA LEU A 306 -7.90 -10.92 26.39
C LEU A 306 -8.50 -11.26 27.76
N ALA A 307 -9.46 -12.19 27.82
CA ALA A 307 -10.05 -12.65 29.06
C ALA A 307 -9.01 -13.37 29.94
N ALA A 308 -8.16 -14.20 29.35
CA ALA A 308 -7.08 -14.89 30.05
C ALA A 308 -6.03 -13.92 30.60
N ALA A 309 -5.66 -12.89 29.83
CA ALA A 309 -4.76 -11.82 30.28
C ALA A 309 -5.37 -11.06 31.47
N HIS A 310 -6.66 -10.70 31.37
CA HIS A 310 -7.41 -10.06 32.45
C HIS A 310 -7.44 -10.93 33.73
N ALA A 311 -7.73 -12.22 33.59
CA ALA A 311 -7.74 -13.18 34.71
C ALA A 311 -6.35 -13.36 35.34
N ALA A 312 -5.29 -13.27 34.55
CA ALA A 312 -3.90 -13.30 35.02
C ALA A 312 -3.43 -11.97 35.65
N GLY A 313 -4.29 -10.94 35.67
CA GLY A 313 -3.97 -9.61 36.22
C GLY A 313 -3.12 -8.73 35.30
N VAL A 314 -2.90 -9.13 34.05
CA VAL A 314 -2.14 -8.35 33.07
C VAL A 314 -3.05 -7.26 32.49
N PRO A 315 -2.73 -5.96 32.65
CA PRO A 315 -3.55 -4.88 32.12
C PRO A 315 -3.52 -4.85 30.59
N VAL A 316 -4.69 -4.72 29.98
CA VAL A 316 -4.86 -4.65 28.53
C VAL A 316 -5.01 -3.20 28.07
N ILE A 317 -4.15 -2.77 27.16
CA ILE A 317 -4.30 -1.56 26.36
C ILE A 317 -4.80 -1.99 24.98
N LEU A 318 -5.94 -1.47 24.56
CA LEU A 318 -6.52 -1.73 23.25
C LEU A 318 -6.07 -0.65 22.27
N ASP A 319 -5.39 -1.00 21.18
CA ASP A 319 -5.07 -0.06 20.09
C ASP A 319 -6.05 -0.28 18.94
N LEU A 320 -6.76 0.79 18.57
CA LEU A 320 -7.68 0.84 17.43
C LEU A 320 -7.11 1.84 16.42
N ASP A 321 -6.83 1.38 15.20
CA ASP A 321 -6.23 2.22 14.14
C ASP A 321 -7.28 2.90 13.24
N ASP A 322 -8.56 2.56 13.38
CA ASP A 322 -9.65 3.12 12.58
C ASP A 322 -10.98 3.14 13.36
N ASP A 323 -11.96 3.90 12.89
CA ASP A 323 -13.33 3.88 13.42
C ASP A 323 -14.18 2.77 12.77
N PHE A 324 -14.20 1.63 13.43
CA PHE A 324 -14.98 0.47 13.02
C PHE A 324 -16.49 0.60 13.27
N GLU A 325 -16.94 1.52 14.14
CA GLU A 325 -18.36 1.71 14.46
C GLU A 325 -19.09 2.47 13.35
N GLU A 326 -18.46 3.52 12.82
CA GLU A 326 -19.03 4.33 11.74
C GLU A 326 -18.57 3.92 10.33
N MET A 327 -17.69 2.91 10.21
CA MET A 327 -17.18 2.46 8.92
C MET A 327 -18.34 2.15 7.95
N PRO A 328 -18.45 2.84 6.80
CA PRO A 328 -19.54 2.61 5.87
C PRO A 328 -19.50 1.20 5.28
N VAL A 329 -20.67 0.60 5.02
CA VAL A 329 -20.78 -0.70 4.33
C VAL A 329 -20.16 -0.70 2.93
N THR A 330 -20.06 0.48 2.32
CA THR A 330 -19.42 0.71 1.01
C THR A 330 -17.91 0.86 1.11
N HIS A 331 -17.34 0.94 2.32
CA HIS A 331 -15.89 1.06 2.50
C HIS A 331 -15.19 -0.19 1.95
N PRO A 332 -14.09 -0.05 1.18
CA PRO A 332 -13.41 -1.19 0.55
C PRO A 332 -13.01 -2.30 1.53
N GLU A 333 -12.66 -1.92 2.75
CA GLU A 333 -12.24 -2.85 3.80
C GLU A 333 -13.38 -3.30 4.73
N TYR A 334 -14.64 -2.88 4.52
CA TYR A 334 -15.73 -3.18 5.45
C TYR A 334 -15.93 -4.68 5.69
N ASN A 335 -15.84 -5.50 4.64
CA ASN A 335 -15.97 -6.95 4.77
C ASN A 335 -14.85 -7.57 5.63
N GLN A 336 -13.64 -7.03 5.52
CA GLN A 336 -12.46 -7.53 6.22
C GLN A 336 -12.34 -6.98 7.64
N LYS A 337 -12.68 -5.70 7.84
CA LYS A 337 -12.45 -4.96 9.09
C LYS A 337 -13.72 -4.45 9.79
N GLY A 338 -14.76 -4.08 9.05
CA GLY A 338 -15.98 -3.48 9.59
C GLY A 338 -16.82 -4.43 10.45
N LEU A 339 -17.69 -3.91 11.31
CA LEU A 339 -18.40 -4.69 12.33
C LEU A 339 -19.67 -5.42 11.84
N GLY A 340 -19.81 -5.65 10.54
CA GLY A 340 -21.00 -6.28 9.94
C GLY A 340 -21.21 -7.75 10.32
N ASP A 341 -20.15 -8.49 10.69
CA ASP A 341 -20.26 -9.84 11.25
C ASP A 341 -20.63 -9.77 12.74
N PRO A 342 -21.75 -10.37 13.19
CA PRO A 342 -22.14 -10.40 14.60
C PRO A 342 -21.08 -10.99 15.55
N LYS A 343 -20.20 -11.87 15.08
CA LYS A 343 -19.06 -12.37 15.88
C LYS A 343 -18.02 -11.27 16.08
N ARG A 344 -17.67 -10.53 15.02
CA ARG A 344 -16.73 -9.41 15.06
C ARG A 344 -17.27 -8.25 15.90
N GLY A 345 -18.55 -7.89 15.74
CA GLY A 345 -19.20 -6.87 16.57
C GLY A 345 -19.18 -7.21 18.06
N ARG A 346 -19.50 -8.46 18.43
CA ARG A 346 -19.38 -8.93 19.83
C ARG A 346 -17.95 -8.92 20.33
N ALA A 347 -16.99 -9.33 19.51
CA ALA A 347 -15.57 -9.29 19.86
C ALA A 347 -15.09 -7.85 20.09
N TYR A 348 -15.51 -6.91 19.24
CA TYR A 348 -15.20 -5.48 19.42
C TYR A 348 -15.75 -4.94 20.75
N ALA A 349 -17.04 -5.16 21.03
CA ALA A 349 -17.64 -4.74 22.30
C ALA A 349 -16.95 -5.40 23.52
N THR A 350 -16.60 -6.68 23.42
CA THR A 350 -15.88 -7.41 24.47
C THR A 350 -14.48 -6.85 24.69
N ALA A 351 -13.75 -6.52 23.61
CA ALA A 351 -12.44 -5.90 23.69
C ALA A 351 -12.49 -4.54 24.40
N LEU A 352 -13.48 -3.70 24.08
CA LEU A 352 -13.70 -2.41 24.76
C LEU A 352 -13.95 -2.59 26.27
N LEU A 353 -14.71 -3.61 26.66
CA LEU A 353 -15.02 -3.91 28.07
C LEU A 353 -13.80 -4.42 28.84
N LEU A 354 -12.95 -5.24 28.22
CA LEU A 354 -11.76 -5.81 28.85
C LEU A 354 -10.58 -4.84 28.90
N ALA A 355 -10.59 -3.81 28.06
CA ALA A 355 -9.53 -2.81 27.98
C ALA A 355 -9.47 -1.91 29.23
N LYS A 356 -8.28 -1.78 29.80
CA LYS A 356 -7.99 -0.80 30.88
C LYS A 356 -7.81 0.61 30.33
N ALA A 357 -7.35 0.71 29.09
CA ALA A 357 -7.23 1.94 28.33
C ALA A 357 -7.29 1.63 26.83
N ILE A 358 -7.67 2.64 26.05
CA ILE A 358 -7.74 2.57 24.58
C ILE A 358 -6.77 3.60 24.00
N THR A 359 -6.05 3.24 22.95
CA THR A 359 -5.25 4.15 22.13
C THR A 359 -5.85 4.28 20.75
N VAL A 360 -5.88 5.52 20.23
CA VAL A 360 -6.43 5.84 18.91
C VAL A 360 -5.56 6.87 18.19
N PRO A 361 -5.51 6.83 16.84
CA PRO A 361 -4.70 7.75 16.04
C PRO A 361 -5.37 9.09 15.75
N SER A 362 -6.65 9.25 16.09
CA SER A 362 -7.44 10.47 15.84
C SER A 362 -7.98 11.05 17.15
N ARG A 363 -7.82 12.37 17.32
CA ARG A 363 -8.33 13.06 18.52
C ARG A 363 -9.85 12.99 18.58
N HIS A 364 -10.51 13.18 17.45
CA HIS A 364 -11.96 13.19 17.38
C HIS A 364 -12.58 11.81 17.67
N MET A 365 -11.97 10.74 17.15
CA MET A 365 -12.30 9.37 17.54
C MET A 365 -12.13 9.15 19.05
N GLY A 366 -11.03 9.68 19.61
CA GLY A 366 -10.75 9.56 21.04
C GLY A 366 -11.74 10.31 21.93
N GLU A 367 -12.24 11.47 21.49
CA GLU A 367 -13.27 12.24 22.18
C GLU A 367 -14.59 11.47 22.25
N MET A 368 -14.99 10.80 21.17
CA MET A 368 -16.19 9.96 21.14
C MET A 368 -16.11 8.78 22.11
N LEU A 369 -15.01 8.03 22.08
CA LEU A 369 -14.81 6.91 23.01
C LEU A 369 -14.71 7.38 24.47
N LYS A 370 -14.16 8.58 24.72
CA LYS A 370 -14.18 9.21 26.06
C LYS A 370 -15.60 9.57 26.49
N ALA A 371 -16.41 10.13 25.59
CA ALA A 371 -17.80 10.46 25.86
C ALA A 371 -18.64 9.21 26.17
N ALA A 372 -18.29 8.06 25.56
CA ALA A 372 -18.85 6.74 25.89
C ALA A 372 -18.34 6.16 27.23
N GLY A 373 -17.49 6.88 27.97
CA GLY A 373 -17.01 6.49 29.29
C GLY A 373 -15.72 5.67 29.30
N HIS A 374 -15.07 5.48 28.14
CA HIS A 374 -13.80 4.77 28.08
C HIS A 374 -12.62 5.66 28.46
N ARG A 375 -11.57 5.04 29.02
CA ARG A 375 -10.29 5.71 29.23
C ARG A 375 -9.48 5.69 27.94
N VAL A 376 -9.36 6.82 27.26
CA VAL A 376 -8.73 6.89 25.94
C VAL A 376 -7.52 7.83 25.92
N PHE A 377 -6.48 7.40 25.23
CA PHE A 377 -5.30 8.20 24.90
C PHE A 377 -5.21 8.41 23.40
N TYR A 378 -5.12 9.67 22.99
CA TYR A 378 -4.77 10.01 21.62
C TYR A 378 -3.26 9.84 21.47
N LEU A 379 -2.87 9.02 20.50
CA LEU A 379 -1.49 8.92 20.09
C LEU A 379 -1.48 8.79 18.57
N PRO A 380 -0.97 9.79 17.85
CA PRO A 380 -1.16 9.83 16.42
C PRO A 380 -0.23 8.87 15.69
N GLU A 381 -0.42 8.76 14.38
CA GLU A 381 0.47 7.99 13.51
C GLU A 381 1.75 8.76 13.18
N GLY A 382 2.72 8.01 12.67
CA GLY A 382 4.03 8.53 12.32
C GLY A 382 4.68 7.69 11.24
N TRP A 383 6.00 7.85 11.13
CA TRP A 383 6.79 7.20 10.10
C TRP A 383 8.14 6.76 10.66
N SER A 384 8.86 5.94 9.89
CA SER A 384 10.17 5.44 10.28
C SER A 384 11.19 5.58 9.17
N ARG A 385 12.35 6.16 9.51
CA ARG A 385 13.52 6.25 8.61
C ARG A 385 14.17 4.89 8.29
N ILE A 386 13.77 3.83 8.99
CA ILE A 386 14.25 2.47 8.72
C ILE A 386 13.94 2.08 7.28
N ASN A 387 12.76 2.45 6.78
CA ASN A 387 12.45 2.31 5.37
C ASN A 387 13.13 3.44 4.57
N ARG A 388 14.26 3.10 3.94
CA ARG A 388 15.08 4.04 3.15
C ARG A 388 14.36 4.59 1.91
N LEU A 389 13.28 3.93 1.46
CA LEU A 389 12.51 4.43 0.33
C LEU A 389 11.83 5.76 0.64
N TRP A 390 11.62 6.13 1.91
CA TRP A 390 11.17 7.47 2.29
C TRP A 390 12.11 8.58 1.80
N SER A 391 13.42 8.38 1.94
CA SER A 391 14.43 9.38 1.54
C SER A 391 14.79 9.35 0.05
N LYS A 392 14.29 8.36 -0.72
CA LYS A 392 14.60 8.24 -2.14
C LYS A 392 13.92 9.39 -2.91
N PRO A 393 14.69 10.23 -3.65
CA PRO A 393 14.12 11.32 -4.44
C PRO A 393 13.35 10.77 -5.64
N SER A 394 12.33 11.51 -6.04
CA SER A 394 11.57 11.24 -7.25
C SER A 394 12.39 11.66 -8.48
N GLY A 395 12.30 10.88 -9.55
CA GLY A 395 12.90 11.25 -10.83
C GLY A 395 12.20 12.47 -11.44
N PRO A 396 12.89 13.27 -12.28
CA PRO A 396 12.26 14.38 -12.98
C PRO A 396 11.17 13.87 -13.93
N ARG A 397 10.09 14.64 -14.07
CA ARG A 397 8.95 14.34 -14.95
C ARG A 397 8.61 15.54 -15.81
N GLN A 398 8.09 15.27 -17.00
CA GLN A 398 7.61 16.31 -17.92
C GLN A 398 6.19 16.78 -17.56
N ALA A 399 5.32 15.85 -17.16
CA ALA A 399 3.96 16.15 -16.71
C ALA A 399 3.89 16.29 -15.18
N VAL A 400 2.92 17.07 -14.69
CA VAL A 400 2.57 17.16 -13.27
C VAL A 400 1.57 16.05 -12.93
N ASN A 401 1.99 15.13 -12.05
CA ASN A 401 1.22 13.99 -11.62
C ASN A 401 0.28 14.35 -10.45
N LEU A 402 -1.03 14.34 -10.74
CA LEU A 402 -2.11 14.52 -9.75
C LEU A 402 -2.47 13.14 -9.17
N GLY A 403 -2.15 12.92 -7.90
CA GLY A 403 -2.22 11.59 -7.28
C GLY A 403 -3.42 11.41 -6.35
N TRP A 404 -4.04 10.24 -6.40
CA TRP A 404 -5.01 9.80 -5.39
C TRP A 404 -4.73 8.36 -4.94
N LEU A 405 -4.86 8.13 -3.64
CA LEU A 405 -4.52 6.88 -2.96
C LEU A 405 -5.79 6.12 -2.56
N GLY A 406 -5.95 4.91 -3.10
CA GLY A 406 -7.11 4.07 -2.83
C GLY A 406 -7.14 3.42 -1.45
N ALA A 407 -5.99 3.16 -0.83
CA ALA A 407 -5.94 2.60 0.52
C ALA A 407 -6.37 3.59 1.61
N SER A 408 -6.37 4.90 1.34
CA SER A 408 -6.64 5.94 2.32
C SER A 408 -7.91 6.73 2.03
N GLY A 409 -8.76 6.27 1.09
CA GLY A 409 -9.93 7.03 0.65
C GLY A 409 -10.98 6.18 -0.06
N GLN A 410 -12.22 6.66 -0.02
CA GLN A 410 -13.35 5.99 -0.68
C GLN A 410 -13.56 6.52 -2.11
N LEU A 411 -14.09 5.67 -2.98
CA LEU A 411 -14.38 6.03 -4.37
C LEU A 411 -15.30 7.26 -4.47
N GLU A 412 -16.31 7.30 -3.60
CA GLU A 412 -17.30 8.36 -3.51
C GLU A 412 -16.69 9.68 -3.04
N ASP A 413 -15.62 9.64 -2.24
CA ASP A 413 -14.92 10.85 -1.82
C ASP A 413 -14.19 11.49 -3.01
N LEU A 414 -13.56 10.68 -3.85
CA LEU A 414 -12.93 11.15 -5.09
C LEU A 414 -13.97 11.69 -6.10
N PHE A 415 -15.17 11.10 -6.11
CA PHE A 415 -16.23 11.50 -7.03
C PHE A 415 -16.65 12.97 -6.87
N GLU A 416 -16.62 13.51 -5.63
CA GLU A 416 -16.94 14.93 -5.33
C GLU A 416 -16.06 15.91 -6.12
N ILE A 417 -14.78 15.59 -6.28
CA ILE A 417 -13.81 16.47 -6.95
C ILE A 417 -13.52 16.05 -8.40
N ARG A 418 -14.11 14.95 -8.87
CA ARG A 418 -13.88 14.40 -10.23
C ARG A 418 -14.06 15.44 -11.34
N ARG A 419 -15.16 16.21 -11.29
CA ARG A 419 -15.45 17.25 -12.31
C ARG A 419 -14.41 18.36 -12.29
N VAL A 420 -13.91 18.71 -11.10
CA VAL A 420 -12.85 19.72 -10.92
C VAL A 420 -11.54 19.22 -11.52
N ILE A 421 -11.13 17.98 -11.21
CA ILE A 421 -9.93 17.35 -11.78
C ILE A 421 -10.01 17.35 -13.31
N LEU A 422 -11.09 16.82 -13.89
CA LEU A 422 -11.26 16.77 -15.35
C LEU A 422 -11.28 18.16 -16.01
N ARG A 423 -11.77 19.18 -15.30
CA ARG A 423 -11.70 20.57 -15.77
C ARG A 423 -10.26 21.09 -15.77
N VAL A 424 -9.55 20.94 -14.66
CA VAL A 424 -8.15 21.37 -14.53
C VAL A 424 -7.27 20.66 -15.56
N MET A 425 -7.42 19.35 -15.74
CA MET A 425 -6.63 18.62 -16.73
C MET A 425 -6.94 19.04 -18.18
N ARG A 426 -8.13 19.57 -18.48
CA ARG A 426 -8.39 20.20 -19.78
C ARG A 426 -7.70 21.56 -19.92
N GLU A 427 -7.59 22.32 -18.83
CA GLU A 427 -6.91 23.61 -18.78
C GLU A 427 -5.37 23.48 -18.84
N PHE A 428 -4.81 22.37 -18.35
CA PHE A 428 -3.37 22.10 -18.32
C PHE A 428 -3.07 20.75 -19.00
N PRO A 429 -2.65 20.73 -20.27
CA PRO A 429 -2.35 19.50 -21.00
C PRO A 429 -1.21 18.67 -20.40
N GLU A 430 -0.21 19.33 -19.82
CA GLU A 430 0.98 18.73 -19.16
C GLU A 430 0.67 18.18 -17.75
N THR A 431 -0.50 17.58 -17.58
CA THR A 431 -0.90 16.93 -16.32
C THR A 431 -1.35 15.51 -16.57
N GLN A 432 -1.08 14.63 -15.60
CA GLN A 432 -1.44 13.23 -15.64
C GLN A 432 -2.13 12.83 -14.34
N MET A 433 -3.24 12.10 -14.44
CA MET A 433 -3.93 11.54 -13.28
C MET A 433 -3.27 10.23 -12.86
N VAL A 434 -2.87 10.09 -11.61
CA VAL A 434 -2.27 8.87 -11.07
C VAL A 434 -3.17 8.30 -9.98
N VAL A 435 -3.68 7.10 -10.19
CA VAL A 435 -4.52 6.39 -9.21
C VAL A 435 -3.78 5.18 -8.68
N ILE A 436 -3.66 5.10 -7.36
CA ILE A 436 -2.92 4.03 -6.69
C ILE A 436 -3.90 3.07 -6.01
N GLY A 437 -3.86 1.79 -6.37
CA GLY A 437 -4.49 0.68 -5.65
C GLY A 437 -6.00 0.48 -5.79
N ASN A 438 -6.72 1.35 -6.50
CA ASN A 438 -8.18 1.20 -6.72
C ASN A 438 -8.54 1.26 -8.21
N PRO A 439 -8.84 0.10 -8.85
CA PRO A 439 -9.21 0.05 -10.26
C PRO A 439 -10.52 0.78 -10.59
N GLN A 440 -11.47 0.85 -9.67
CA GLN A 440 -12.73 1.56 -9.89
C GLN A 440 -12.51 3.08 -9.92
N ALA A 441 -11.66 3.59 -9.03
CA ALA A 441 -11.26 4.99 -9.02
C ALA A 441 -10.51 5.38 -10.30
N TYR A 442 -9.68 4.47 -10.84
CA TYR A 442 -8.99 4.69 -12.12
C TYR A 442 -9.99 4.83 -13.29
N ARG A 443 -11.02 3.97 -13.33
CA ARG A 443 -12.09 4.04 -14.34
C ARG A 443 -12.94 5.31 -14.27
N LEU A 444 -12.99 6.03 -13.15
CA LEU A 444 -13.68 7.34 -13.09
C LEU A 444 -13.11 8.34 -14.11
N PHE A 445 -11.88 8.12 -14.59
CA PHE A 445 -11.18 8.99 -15.52
C PHE A 445 -11.05 8.40 -16.93
N ASP A 446 -11.91 7.45 -17.34
CA ASP A 446 -11.94 6.88 -18.69
C ASP A 446 -12.12 7.91 -19.82
N ALA A 447 -12.69 9.08 -19.49
CA ALA A 447 -12.81 10.20 -20.43
C ALA A 447 -11.45 10.87 -20.76
N LEU A 448 -10.38 10.56 -20.03
CA LEU A 448 -9.04 11.04 -20.33
C LEU A 448 -8.31 10.06 -21.29
N PRO A 449 -7.50 10.58 -22.23
CA PRO A 449 -6.60 9.75 -23.04
C PRO A 449 -5.70 8.87 -22.19
N ALA A 450 -5.34 7.67 -22.69
CA ALA A 450 -4.53 6.69 -21.96
C ALA A 450 -3.17 7.25 -21.49
N ASN A 451 -2.53 8.13 -22.28
CA ASN A 451 -1.27 8.80 -21.91
C ASN A 451 -1.43 9.89 -20.84
N ARG A 452 -2.65 10.22 -20.42
CA ARG A 452 -2.95 11.24 -19.39
C ARG A 452 -3.48 10.64 -18.09
N ARG A 453 -3.46 9.32 -17.97
CA ARG A 453 -3.85 8.60 -16.77
C ARG A 453 -2.93 7.40 -16.53
N MET A 454 -2.65 7.11 -15.28
CA MET A 454 -1.79 6.00 -14.88
C MET A 454 -2.41 5.29 -13.68
N TYR A 455 -2.43 3.97 -13.76
CA TYR A 455 -2.79 3.11 -12.66
C TYR A 455 -1.53 2.49 -12.06
N LEU A 456 -1.38 2.58 -10.74
CA LEU A 456 -0.33 1.90 -9.99
C LEU A 456 -1.00 0.91 -9.04
N PRO A 457 -0.72 -0.40 -9.14
CA PRO A 457 -1.27 -1.37 -8.19
C PRO A 457 -0.72 -1.11 -6.79
N MET A 458 -1.49 -1.48 -5.77
CA MET A 458 -1.00 -1.45 -4.40
C MET A 458 0.14 -2.47 -4.25
N VAL A 459 1.18 -2.07 -3.52
CA VAL A 459 2.36 -2.89 -3.22
C VAL A 459 2.46 -3.09 -1.72
N GLY A 460 3.46 -3.85 -1.26
CA GLY A 460 3.73 -4.01 0.17
C GLY A 460 3.98 -2.68 0.87
N SER A 461 3.83 -2.67 2.20
CA SER A 461 4.07 -1.48 3.03
C SER A 461 5.49 -0.93 2.88
N ASP A 462 6.44 -1.78 2.51
CA ASP A 462 7.83 -1.40 2.33
C ASP A 462 8.03 -0.62 1.04
N GLU A 463 7.36 -0.98 -0.06
CA GLU A 463 7.45 -0.27 -1.34
C GLU A 463 6.48 0.91 -1.45
N TYR A 464 5.51 1.04 -0.54
CA TYR A 464 4.54 2.15 -0.53
C TYR A 464 5.16 3.57 -0.68
N PRO A 465 6.30 3.92 -0.04
CA PRO A 465 6.91 5.24 -0.22
C PRO A 465 7.36 5.49 -1.67
N TYR A 466 7.71 4.45 -2.42
CA TYR A 466 8.06 4.59 -3.83
C TYR A 466 6.85 5.00 -4.68
N LEU A 467 5.65 4.49 -4.36
CA LEU A 467 4.41 4.88 -5.02
C LEU A 467 4.08 6.36 -4.77
N LEU A 468 4.21 6.83 -3.53
CA LEU A 468 4.05 8.26 -3.21
C LEU A 468 5.04 9.14 -3.97
N GLY A 469 6.26 8.66 -4.19
CA GLY A 469 7.25 9.34 -5.03
C GLY A 469 6.84 9.48 -6.49
N GLN A 470 5.80 8.79 -6.96
CA GLN A 470 5.25 8.94 -8.31
C GLN A 470 4.33 10.15 -8.47
N LEU A 471 4.03 10.87 -7.41
CA LEU A 471 3.10 11.98 -7.39
C LEU A 471 3.86 13.32 -7.32
N ASP A 472 3.24 14.38 -7.86
CA ASP A 472 3.71 15.76 -7.69
C ASP A 472 2.75 16.58 -6.82
N ILE A 473 1.45 16.21 -6.81
CA ILE A 473 0.42 16.77 -5.93
C ILE A 473 -0.44 15.62 -5.42
N LEU A 474 -0.59 15.48 -4.10
CA LEU A 474 -1.53 14.54 -3.49
C LEU A 474 -2.93 15.16 -3.36
N LEU A 475 -3.95 14.40 -3.74
CA LEU A 475 -5.36 14.74 -3.54
C LEU A 475 -5.93 13.86 -2.41
N ALA A 476 -6.41 14.51 -1.34
CA ALA A 476 -7.07 13.84 -0.22
C ALA A 476 -8.51 14.38 -0.04
N PRO A 477 -9.43 14.05 -0.97
CA PRO A 477 -10.84 14.42 -0.83
C PRO A 477 -11.52 13.52 0.20
N ASN A 478 -12.43 14.09 1.00
CA ASN A 478 -13.26 13.38 1.95
C ASN A 478 -14.63 14.05 2.07
N ARG A 479 -15.70 13.27 1.93
CA ARG A 479 -17.06 13.75 2.20
C ARG A 479 -17.26 14.01 3.70
N LYS A 480 -18.19 14.91 4.02
CA LYS A 480 -18.62 15.23 5.39
C LYS A 480 -19.55 14.15 5.95
N ILE A 481 -18.99 12.99 6.25
CA ILE A 481 -19.67 11.87 6.92
C ILE A 481 -19.03 11.57 8.28
N PRO A 482 -19.75 10.95 9.24
CA PRO A 482 -19.22 10.66 10.57
C PRO A 482 -17.89 9.93 10.58
N TYR A 483 -17.73 8.91 9.74
CA TYR A 483 -16.48 8.15 9.59
C TYR A 483 -15.29 9.03 9.16
N ASN A 484 -15.44 9.78 8.06
CA ASN A 484 -14.36 10.62 7.53
C ASN A 484 -13.89 11.71 8.52
N ASN A 485 -14.79 12.24 9.35
CA ASN A 485 -14.43 13.22 10.38
C ASN A 485 -13.53 12.64 11.49
N LYS A 486 -13.44 11.31 11.59
CA LYS A 486 -12.66 10.61 12.60
C LYS A 486 -11.38 9.97 12.04
N LEU A 487 -11.12 10.08 10.74
CA LEU A 487 -9.86 9.64 10.13
C LEU A 487 -8.64 10.34 10.74
N SER A 488 -7.47 9.73 10.58
CA SER A 488 -6.19 10.27 11.04
C SER A 488 -5.51 11.17 10.00
N ASP A 489 -4.45 11.87 10.42
CA ASP A 489 -3.61 12.71 9.56
C ASP A 489 -2.54 11.92 8.78
N ARG A 490 -2.57 10.58 8.82
CA ARG A 490 -1.51 9.69 8.29
C ARG A 490 -1.07 10.02 6.88
N VAL A 491 -2.01 10.14 5.95
CA VAL A 491 -1.70 10.38 4.54
C VAL A 491 -0.95 11.70 4.33
N LEU A 492 -1.23 12.71 5.18
CA LEU A 492 -0.55 14.00 5.14
C LEU A 492 0.83 13.96 5.81
N VAL A 493 0.98 13.14 6.86
CA VAL A 493 2.30 12.84 7.45
C VAL A 493 3.18 12.18 6.38
N GLU A 494 2.69 11.14 5.72
CA GLU A 494 3.41 10.40 4.67
C GLU A 494 3.77 11.28 3.47
N ALA A 495 2.83 12.13 3.02
CA ALA A 495 3.11 13.16 2.01
C ALA A 495 4.20 14.13 2.48
N GLY A 496 4.12 14.57 3.75
CA GLY A 496 5.12 15.41 4.38
C GLY A 496 6.51 14.77 4.38
N VAL A 497 6.65 13.50 4.76
CA VAL A 497 7.95 12.78 4.69
C VAL A 497 8.53 12.83 3.28
N LYS A 498 7.68 12.69 2.26
CA LYS A 498 8.07 12.75 0.85
C LYS A 498 8.32 14.15 0.29
N GLY A 499 7.97 15.20 1.03
CA GLY A 499 7.95 16.56 0.49
C GLY A 499 6.93 16.72 -0.64
N LEU A 500 5.85 15.93 -0.58
CA LEU A 500 4.76 15.96 -1.55
C LEU A 500 3.71 16.97 -1.08
N PRO A 501 3.50 18.08 -1.81
CA PRO A 501 2.42 18.99 -1.48
C PRO A 501 1.06 18.30 -1.68
N TRP A 502 0.08 18.69 -0.88
CA TRP A 502 -1.25 18.09 -0.90
C TRP A 502 -2.36 19.13 -0.94
N ILE A 503 -3.52 18.74 -1.49
CA ILE A 503 -4.79 19.44 -1.32
C ILE A 503 -5.75 18.46 -0.67
N ALA A 504 -6.40 18.87 0.41
CA ALA A 504 -7.24 17.99 1.20
C ALA A 504 -8.57 18.64 1.59
N SER A 505 -9.58 17.81 1.89
CA SER A 505 -10.85 18.31 2.45
C SER A 505 -10.68 18.75 3.90
N ASP A 506 -11.60 19.57 4.40
CA ASP A 506 -11.57 20.13 5.74
C ASP A 506 -12.08 19.15 6.81
N ILE A 507 -11.41 18.00 6.98
CA ILE A 507 -11.67 17.12 8.12
C ILE A 507 -10.82 17.52 9.33
N PRO A 508 -11.25 17.25 10.58
CA PRO A 508 -10.56 17.72 11.79
C PRO A 508 -9.06 17.38 11.85
N ALA A 509 -8.68 16.16 11.48
CA ALA A 509 -7.28 15.74 11.51
C ALA A 509 -6.41 16.51 10.50
N TYR A 510 -6.96 16.86 9.34
CA TYR A 510 -6.24 17.60 8.31
C TYR A 510 -6.11 19.08 8.68
N GLU A 511 -7.13 19.66 9.32
CA GLU A 511 -7.05 21.01 9.90
C GLU A 511 -6.08 21.09 11.08
N GLU A 512 -5.91 20.03 11.88
CA GLU A 512 -4.86 19.97 12.91
C GLU A 512 -3.45 19.83 12.27
N TRP A 513 -3.34 19.10 11.17
CA TRP A 513 -2.06 18.95 10.45
C TRP A 513 -1.63 20.22 9.72
N ASN A 514 -2.47 20.85 8.90
CA ASN A 514 -2.33 22.20 8.34
C ASN A 514 -0.89 22.66 7.96
N LYS A 515 -0.06 21.77 7.39
CA LYS A 515 1.29 22.07 6.91
C LYS A 515 1.66 21.20 5.70
N GLY A 516 2.29 21.85 4.73
CA GLY A 516 2.73 21.25 3.47
C GLY A 516 1.62 21.04 2.44
N GLY A 517 0.52 21.79 2.55
CA GLY A 517 -0.58 21.72 1.59
C GLY A 517 -1.70 22.70 1.90
N LEU A 518 -2.83 22.53 1.23
CA LEU A 518 -3.98 23.44 1.27
C LEU A 518 -5.27 22.69 1.60
N ILE A 519 -6.10 23.29 2.46
CA ILE A 519 -7.43 22.76 2.82
C ILE A 519 -8.47 23.41 1.92
N ALA A 520 -9.18 22.60 1.14
CA ALA A 520 -10.25 23.02 0.24
C ALA A 520 -11.63 22.62 0.79
N ARG A 521 -12.49 23.62 0.99
CA ARG A 521 -13.86 23.50 1.52
C ARG A 521 -14.93 23.51 0.44
N SER A 522 -14.56 23.85 -0.80
CA SER A 522 -15.48 23.91 -1.92
C SER A 522 -14.85 23.46 -3.23
N PRO A 523 -15.65 23.01 -4.23
CA PRO A 523 -15.14 22.70 -5.56
C PRO A 523 -14.39 23.86 -6.23
N THR A 524 -14.76 25.11 -5.91
CA THR A 524 -14.07 26.31 -6.38
C THR A 524 -12.67 26.42 -5.78
N GLU A 525 -12.52 26.21 -4.47
CA GLU A 525 -11.20 26.20 -3.82
C GLU A 525 -10.32 25.05 -4.33
N TRP A 526 -10.89 23.85 -4.51
CA TRP A 526 -10.19 22.73 -5.15
C TRP A 526 -9.65 23.11 -6.53
N HIS A 527 -10.46 23.77 -7.36
CA HIS A 527 -10.05 24.24 -8.69
C HIS A 527 -8.92 25.28 -8.59
N THR A 528 -9.09 26.30 -7.75
CA THR A 528 -8.09 27.36 -7.55
C THR A 528 -6.75 26.82 -7.07
N TYR A 529 -6.75 25.96 -6.05
CA TYR A 529 -5.52 25.42 -5.48
C TYR A 529 -4.82 24.44 -6.41
N LEU A 530 -5.56 23.60 -7.13
CA LEU A 530 -4.99 22.74 -8.17
C LEU A 530 -4.27 23.57 -9.23
N ARG A 531 -4.92 24.63 -9.74
CA ARG A 531 -4.31 25.54 -10.72
C ARG A 531 -3.01 26.15 -10.20
N GLN A 532 -3.04 26.69 -8.98
CA GLN A 532 -1.88 27.30 -8.34
C GLN A 532 -0.72 26.30 -8.24
N LEU A 533 -0.97 25.10 -7.72
CA LEU A 533 0.06 24.08 -7.56
C LEU A 533 0.56 23.54 -8.90
N ILE A 534 -0.26 23.46 -9.95
CA ILE A 534 0.20 23.03 -11.27
C ILE A 534 1.12 24.08 -11.90
N MET A 535 0.72 25.36 -11.83
CA MET A 535 1.43 26.47 -12.47
C MET A 535 2.76 26.80 -11.80
N ASP A 536 2.87 26.62 -10.48
CA ASP A 536 4.00 27.09 -9.70
C ASP A 536 4.78 25.94 -9.06
N HIS A 537 5.96 25.66 -9.61
CA HIS A 537 6.86 24.65 -9.07
C HIS A 537 7.49 25.06 -7.74
N GLU A 538 7.79 26.35 -7.54
CA GLU A 538 8.43 26.84 -6.32
C GLU A 538 7.49 26.71 -5.12
N ILE A 539 6.21 27.00 -5.31
CA ILE A 539 5.18 26.79 -4.28
C ILE A 539 5.10 25.30 -3.91
N ARG A 540 5.13 24.39 -4.89
CA ARG A 540 5.14 22.93 -4.61
C ARG A 540 6.33 22.53 -3.76
N VAL A 541 7.53 23.00 -4.12
CA VAL A 541 8.77 22.70 -3.37
C VAL A 541 8.71 23.28 -1.97
N HIS A 542 8.29 24.54 -1.82
CA HIS A 542 8.19 25.21 -0.53
C HIS A 542 7.20 24.51 0.42
N MET A 543 5.99 24.19 -0.08
CA MET A 543 5.01 23.42 0.69
C MET A 543 5.55 22.04 1.04
N GLY A 544 6.18 21.33 0.09
CA GLY A 544 6.84 20.06 0.35
C GLY A 544 7.82 20.14 1.53
N GLN A 545 8.67 21.17 1.55
CA GLN A 545 9.64 21.41 2.63
C GLN A 545 8.96 21.69 3.98
N GLU A 546 7.91 22.51 4.02
CA GLU A 546 7.13 22.73 5.24
C GLU A 546 6.53 21.41 5.77
N GLY A 547 6.00 20.58 4.87
CA GLY A 547 5.48 19.24 5.17
C GLY A 547 6.56 18.33 5.75
N GLN A 548 7.77 18.34 5.17
CA GLN A 548 8.92 17.57 5.66
C GLN A 548 9.31 17.96 7.07
N VAL A 549 9.43 19.27 7.35
CA VAL A 549 9.77 19.77 8.68
C VAL A 549 8.74 19.31 9.71
N LYS A 550 7.44 19.41 9.41
CA LYS A 550 6.40 18.93 10.34
C LYS A 550 6.45 17.41 10.49
N ALA A 551 6.65 16.65 9.42
CA ALA A 551 6.73 15.18 9.45
C ALA A 551 7.87 14.67 10.34
N GLN A 552 9.01 15.38 10.44
CA GLN A 552 10.10 14.98 11.34
C GLN A 552 9.67 14.90 12.82
N THR A 553 8.65 15.67 13.23
CA THR A 553 8.12 15.63 14.61
C THR A 553 7.35 14.34 14.93
N ARG A 554 7.00 13.55 13.90
CA ARG A 554 6.26 12.28 13.99
C ARG A 554 7.12 11.05 13.63
N GLU A 555 8.44 11.19 13.69
CA GLU A 555 9.34 10.04 13.56
C GLU A 555 9.12 9.07 14.73
N TYR A 556 9.22 7.76 14.48
CA TYR A 556 8.84 6.72 15.45
C TYR A 556 9.53 6.86 16.82
N GLN A 557 10.74 7.42 16.89
CA GLN A 557 11.47 7.63 18.16
C GLN A 557 10.71 8.57 19.11
N TYR A 558 10.05 9.60 18.57
CA TYR A 558 9.25 10.53 19.37
C TYR A 558 7.94 9.88 19.83
N LEU A 559 7.30 9.11 18.94
CA LEU A 559 6.05 8.40 19.26
C LEU A 559 6.27 7.27 20.27
N ALA A 560 7.43 6.63 20.24
CA ALA A 560 7.82 5.60 21.21
C ALA A 560 7.78 6.13 22.65
N MET A 561 8.21 7.38 22.86
CA MET A 561 8.13 8.03 24.18
C MET A 561 6.67 8.24 24.60
N GLY A 562 5.79 8.61 23.68
CA GLY A 562 4.35 8.71 23.95
C GLY A 562 3.73 7.38 24.35
N TRP A 563 4.09 6.29 23.66
CA TRP A 563 3.70 4.92 24.03
C TRP A 563 4.17 4.55 25.44
N GLN A 564 5.44 4.81 25.76
CA GLN A 564 6.01 4.53 27.08
C GLN A 564 5.25 5.28 28.19
N GLN A 565 4.95 6.58 27.99
CA GLN A 565 4.17 7.38 28.93
C GLN A 565 2.73 6.88 29.12
N ILE A 566 2.10 6.38 28.06
CA ILE A 566 0.75 5.79 28.14
C ILE A 566 0.80 4.52 28.99
N ILE A 567 1.78 3.64 28.76
CA ILE A 567 2.00 2.43 29.55
C ILE A 567 2.18 2.79 31.03
N GLU A 568 3.06 3.75 31.34
CA GLU A 568 3.29 4.23 32.71
C GLU A 568 2.01 4.72 33.38
N LYS A 569 1.21 5.54 32.69
CA LYS A 569 -0.07 6.04 33.21
C LYS A 569 -1.07 4.90 33.47
N VAL A 570 -1.04 3.84 32.68
CA VAL A 570 -1.90 2.66 32.88
C VAL A 570 -1.44 1.87 34.09
N LEU A 571 -0.13 1.72 34.31
CA LEU A 571 0.45 0.93 35.40
C LEU A 571 0.42 1.65 36.77
N VAL A 572 0.74 2.95 36.85
CA VAL A 572 0.83 3.70 38.13
C VAL A 572 -0.49 3.68 38.91
N GLN A 573 -1.63 3.58 38.24
CA GLN A 573 -2.93 3.54 38.91
C GLN A 573 -3.25 2.15 39.54
N GLN A 574 -2.49 1.10 39.23
CA GLN A 574 -2.63 -0.19 39.91
C GLN A 574 -2.09 -0.15 41.35
N THR A 575 -1.01 0.59 41.59
CA THR A 575 -0.38 0.71 42.92
C THR A 575 -1.22 1.53 43.90
N SER A 576 -2.04 2.48 43.41
CA SER A 576 -2.96 3.27 44.24
C SER A 576 -4.26 2.54 44.59
N GLN A 577 -4.72 1.59 43.75
CA GLN A 577 -5.91 0.78 44.05
C GLN A 577 -5.60 -0.40 44.98
N SER A 578 -4.37 -0.93 44.97
CA SER A 578 -3.96 -2.01 45.88
C SER A 578 -3.66 -1.55 47.32
N THR A 579 -3.40 -0.26 47.54
CA THR A 579 -3.17 0.30 48.89
C THR A 579 -4.45 0.64 49.65
N GLN A 580 -5.59 0.87 48.96
CA GLN A 580 -6.87 1.11 49.63
C GLN A 580 -7.54 -0.17 50.18
N THR A 581 -7.24 -1.35 49.63
CA THR A 581 -7.82 -2.62 50.10
C THR A 581 -7.16 -3.19 51.35
N VAL A 582 -5.95 -2.72 51.71
CA VAL A 582 -5.22 -3.20 52.91
C VAL A 582 -5.62 -2.42 54.17
N SER A 583 -6.22 -1.23 54.06
CA SER A 583 -6.56 -0.38 55.23
C SER A 583 -7.95 -0.62 55.83
N ILE A 584 -8.78 -1.54 55.29
CA ILE A 584 -10.15 -1.79 55.80
C ILE A 584 -10.25 -3.11 56.60
N ARG A 585 -9.15 -3.87 56.79
CA ARG A 585 -9.14 -5.09 57.63
C ARG A 585 -8.27 -4.99 58.87
N LYS A 586 -8.35 -3.88 59.62
CA LYS A 586 -7.95 -3.84 61.04
C LYS A 586 -8.77 -2.78 61.76
N THR A 587 -9.97 -3.13 62.21
CA THR A 587 -10.61 -2.65 63.45
C THR A 587 -12.08 -3.09 63.46
N SER A 588 -12.39 -4.20 64.14
CA SER A 588 -13.57 -4.31 65.03
C SER A 588 -13.72 -5.76 65.51
N SER A 589 -13.04 -6.09 66.60
CA SER A 589 -13.43 -7.18 67.47
C SER A 589 -13.16 -6.73 68.90
N LEU A 590 -14.23 -6.39 69.64
CA LEU A 590 -14.39 -6.47 71.10
C LEU A 590 -15.74 -5.83 71.51
N PHE A 591 -16.75 -6.70 71.70
CA PHE A 591 -17.84 -6.78 72.72
C PHE A 591 -18.30 -5.54 73.54
N PRO A 592 -19.50 -5.54 74.21
CA PRO A 592 -20.37 -6.68 74.56
C PRO A 592 -21.90 -6.53 74.36
N MET A 593 -22.58 -7.65 74.56
CA MET A 593 -24.02 -7.83 74.77
C MET A 593 -24.46 -7.35 76.16
N GLU A 594 -25.42 -6.43 76.21
CA GLU A 594 -26.49 -6.26 77.21
C GLU A 594 -27.64 -5.63 76.40
N GLY A 595 -28.84 -6.19 76.28
CA GLY A 595 -29.78 -6.48 77.35
C GLY A 595 -30.86 -5.39 77.39
N VAL A 596 -32.14 -5.80 77.24
CA VAL A 596 -33.40 -5.13 77.63
C VAL A 596 -34.38 -4.83 76.49
N SER A 597 -35.55 -5.44 76.68
CA SER A 597 -36.84 -5.41 76.01
C SER A 597 -37.47 -4.04 75.76
N ALA A 598 -38.24 -3.92 74.67
CA ALA A 598 -39.71 -3.86 74.69
C ALA A 598 -40.25 -3.99 73.26
#